data_AF-A0A7L4ZPJ2-F1
#
_entry.id   AF-A0A7L4ZPJ2-F1
#
_cell.length_a   1.000
_cell.length_b   1.000
_cell.length_c   1.000
_cell.angle_alpha   90.00
_cell.angle_beta   90.00
_cell.angle_gamma   90.00
#
_symmetry.space_group_name_H-M   'P 1'
#
loop_
_entity.id
_entity.type
_entity.pdbx_description
1 polymer ?
#
loop_
_entity_poly.entity_id
_entity_poly.type
_entity_poly.pdbx_seq_one_letter_code
_entity_poly.pdbx_strand_id
1 'polypeptide(L)'
;MKKIITCTFFLLSVCLFSQNKEEIEADYELQGYFKNYQEFNIDSLKAKKFKHIVYIDLQGNGFIFERKLENNLKQTVYTILVNFPYGKYQRHKEYKVHMFSKNDSIIGLISYHAKTGSVNSYFDYKKLYAHIELHNELYETKFGVSDFIDQFKTMKTYGFHCGFSPIMNGALQHDDFYFDNIRNAKHFRKWLKSFNPELQAFGIKALEHLEEKEKLPLSPLEKKLIKHIKTRNSTLLICGGCVSFPRRLYD
;
A
#
# COMPACT_ATOMS: atom_id res chain seq x y z
N MET A 1 5.87 29.41 34.27
CA MET A 1 5.18 28.32 33.54
C MET A 1 4.13 28.79 32.52
N LYS A 2 3.45 29.95 32.68
CA LYS A 2 2.45 30.42 31.68
C LYS A 2 3.00 30.90 30.32
N LYS A 3 4.28 31.28 30.20
CA LYS A 3 4.87 31.78 28.93
C LYS A 3 5.36 30.68 27.98
N ILE A 4 5.58 29.45 28.47
CA ILE A 4 6.08 28.34 27.64
C ILE A 4 4.92 27.69 26.85
N ILE A 5 3.72 27.64 27.43
CA ILE A 5 2.53 27.02 26.82
C ILE A 5 2.04 27.81 25.60
N THR A 6 2.20 29.15 25.58
CA THR A 6 1.76 30.00 24.46
C THR A 6 2.66 29.87 23.22
N CYS A 7 3.96 29.63 23.40
CA CYS A 7 4.90 29.45 22.30
C CYS A 7 4.66 28.13 21.55
N THR A 8 4.26 27.06 22.25
CA THR A 8 3.99 25.75 21.64
C THR A 8 2.74 25.78 20.76
N PHE A 9 1.70 26.54 21.13
CA PHE A 9 0.49 26.69 20.31
C PHE A 9 0.71 27.51 19.03
N PHE A 10 1.60 28.49 19.06
CA PHE A 10 1.91 29.32 17.88
C PHE A 10 2.78 28.58 16.85
N LEU A 11 3.67 27.68 17.30
CA LEU A 11 4.46 26.84 16.40
C LEU A 11 3.61 25.73 15.74
N LEU A 12 2.63 25.18 16.45
CA LEU A 12 1.68 24.19 15.91
C LEU A 12 0.75 24.78 14.84
N SER A 13 0.30 26.03 15.00
CA SER A 13 -0.52 26.69 13.96
C SER A 13 0.30 26.98 12.70
N VAL A 14 1.52 27.50 12.82
CA VAL A 14 2.37 27.83 11.66
C VAL A 14 2.77 26.58 10.85
N CYS A 15 2.91 25.42 11.49
CA CYS A 15 3.16 24.15 10.77
C CYS A 15 1.92 23.60 10.06
N LEU A 16 0.70 23.85 10.56
CA LEU A 16 -0.55 23.44 9.91
C LEU A 16 -0.94 24.36 8.74
N PHE A 17 -0.47 25.62 8.72
CA PHE A 17 -0.71 26.59 7.64
C PHE A 17 0.36 26.59 6.52
N SER A 18 1.24 25.59 6.49
CA SER A 18 2.27 25.48 5.43
C SER A 18 1.71 24.97 4.08
N GLN A 19 0.46 24.51 4.04
CA GLN A 19 -0.21 24.14 2.80
C GLN A 19 -0.85 25.36 2.15
N ASN A 20 -0.45 25.65 0.91
CA ASN A 20 -1.03 26.73 0.14
C ASN A 20 -2.50 26.39 -0.22
N LYS A 21 -3.38 27.38 -0.22
CA LYS A 21 -4.78 27.26 -0.64
C LYS A 21 -4.93 26.54 -1.99
N GLU A 22 -4.11 26.86 -2.99
CA GLU A 22 -4.20 26.21 -4.30
C GLU A 22 -3.96 24.69 -4.23
N GLU A 23 -3.05 24.27 -3.36
CA GLU A 23 -2.75 22.86 -3.10
C GLU A 23 -3.94 22.14 -2.45
N ILE A 24 -4.56 22.78 -1.45
CA ILE A 24 -5.72 22.24 -0.75
C ILE A 24 -6.91 22.06 -1.71
N GLU A 25 -7.19 23.06 -2.54
CA GLU A 25 -8.28 23.01 -3.51
C GLU A 25 -8.04 21.96 -4.61
N ALA A 26 -6.80 21.82 -5.07
CA ALA A 26 -6.42 20.74 -6.01
C ALA A 26 -6.63 19.35 -5.40
N ASP A 27 -6.23 19.14 -4.14
CA ASP A 27 -6.46 17.89 -3.42
C ASP A 27 -7.96 17.59 -3.29
N TYR A 28 -8.78 18.58 -2.93
CA TYR A 28 -10.24 18.44 -2.84
C TYR A 28 -10.88 18.06 -4.17
N GLU A 29 -10.46 18.69 -5.27
CA GLU A 29 -10.97 18.35 -6.60
C GLU A 29 -10.63 16.92 -7.02
N LEU A 30 -9.40 16.49 -6.75
CA LEU A 30 -8.97 15.12 -7.03
C LEU A 30 -9.75 14.11 -6.19
N GLN A 31 -9.89 14.36 -4.88
CA GLN A 31 -10.67 13.50 -3.99
C GLN A 31 -12.16 13.49 -4.37
N GLY A 32 -12.70 14.62 -4.82
CA GLY A 32 -14.04 14.72 -5.38
C GLY A 32 -14.24 13.82 -6.59
N TYR A 33 -13.24 13.71 -7.47
CA TYR A 33 -13.27 12.75 -8.57
C TYR A 33 -13.22 11.30 -8.08
N PHE A 34 -12.31 10.97 -7.15
CA PHE A 34 -12.19 9.61 -6.61
C PHE A 34 -13.40 9.14 -5.80
N LYS A 35 -14.20 10.07 -5.25
CA LYS A 35 -15.44 9.73 -4.56
C LYS A 35 -16.44 8.98 -5.46
N ASN A 36 -16.42 9.23 -6.76
CA ASN A 36 -17.19 8.51 -7.78
C ASN A 36 -16.42 7.28 -8.30
N TYR A 37 -15.83 6.52 -7.39
CA TYR A 37 -14.87 5.46 -7.71
C TYR A 37 -15.40 4.38 -8.66
N GLN A 38 -16.72 4.16 -8.72
CA GLN A 38 -17.33 3.16 -9.61
C GLN A 38 -17.09 3.49 -11.08
N GLU A 39 -16.96 4.78 -11.40
CA GLU A 39 -16.70 5.29 -12.76
C GLU A 39 -15.22 5.61 -12.96
N PHE A 40 -14.35 5.25 -12.01
CA PHE A 40 -12.94 5.58 -12.10
C PHE A 40 -12.31 4.97 -13.35
N ASN A 41 -11.79 5.86 -14.18
CA ASN A 41 -11.05 5.53 -15.38
C ASN A 41 -9.87 6.50 -15.53
N ILE A 42 -8.69 5.96 -15.85
CA ILE A 42 -7.45 6.74 -15.87
C ILE A 42 -7.41 7.74 -17.03
N ASP A 43 -7.96 7.37 -18.19
CA ASP A 43 -8.04 8.24 -19.37
C ASP A 43 -9.03 9.39 -19.13
N SER A 44 -10.16 9.08 -18.50
CA SER A 44 -11.18 10.06 -18.10
C SER A 44 -10.64 11.03 -17.05
N LEU A 45 -9.81 10.56 -16.12
CA LEU A 45 -9.13 11.41 -15.14
C LEU A 45 -8.18 12.39 -15.85
N LYS A 46 -7.37 11.88 -16.78
CA LYS A 46 -6.41 12.69 -17.54
C LYS A 46 -7.09 13.74 -18.42
N ALA A 47 -8.23 13.40 -19.01
CA ALA A 47 -8.99 14.30 -19.87
C ALA A 47 -9.85 15.31 -19.09
N LYS A 48 -10.08 15.09 -17.79
CA LYS A 48 -10.94 15.95 -16.98
C LYS A 48 -10.33 17.35 -16.83
N LYS A 49 -11.15 18.36 -17.13
CA LYS A 49 -10.82 19.75 -16.84
C LYS A 49 -11.18 20.06 -15.40
N PHE A 50 -10.13 20.28 -14.62
CA PHE A 50 -10.20 20.72 -13.24
C PHE A 50 -10.08 22.24 -13.16
N LYS A 51 -10.51 22.85 -12.06
CA LYS A 51 -10.40 24.29 -11.88
C LYS A 51 -9.09 24.66 -11.18
N HIS A 52 -8.60 23.82 -10.26
CA HIS A 52 -7.37 24.08 -9.51
C HIS A 52 -6.21 23.14 -9.87
N ILE A 53 -6.45 22.13 -10.71
CA ILE A 53 -5.41 21.27 -11.29
C ILE A 53 -5.14 21.74 -12.71
N VAL A 54 -3.87 22.04 -13.03
CA VAL A 54 -3.44 22.46 -14.38
C VAL A 54 -3.53 21.27 -15.33
N TYR A 55 -2.95 20.14 -14.94
CA TYR A 55 -3.04 18.89 -15.69
C TYR A 55 -2.67 17.70 -14.80
N ILE A 56 -3.13 16.52 -15.21
CA ILE A 56 -2.73 15.23 -14.65
C ILE A 56 -1.64 14.66 -15.54
N ASP A 57 -0.47 14.39 -14.95
CA ASP A 57 0.60 13.66 -15.60
C ASP A 57 0.61 12.20 -15.12
N LEU A 58 0.79 11.30 -16.08
CA LEU A 58 0.90 9.88 -15.86
C LEU A 58 2.27 9.51 -16.40
N GLN A 59 3.25 9.22 -15.53
CA GLN A 59 4.54 8.71 -16.00
C GLN A 59 4.27 7.43 -16.81
N GLY A 60 4.49 7.49 -18.14
CA GLY A 60 4.01 6.47 -19.08
C GLY A 60 2.48 6.47 -19.20
N ASN A 61 1.83 5.41 -18.75
CA ASN A 61 0.37 5.33 -18.61
C ASN A 61 -0.10 5.39 -17.14
N GLY A 62 0.84 5.67 -16.22
CA GLY A 62 0.59 5.69 -14.78
C GLY A 62 0.37 4.31 -14.17
N PHE A 63 0.23 3.23 -14.95
CA PHE A 63 0.08 1.88 -14.44
C PHE A 63 1.39 1.38 -13.84
N ILE A 64 1.33 0.81 -12.64
CA ILE A 64 2.47 0.18 -11.99
C ILE A 64 2.38 -1.33 -12.16
N PHE A 65 1.30 -1.94 -11.66
CA PHE A 65 1.06 -3.36 -11.76
C PHE A 65 -0.39 -3.74 -11.47
N GLU A 66 -0.68 -4.99 -11.75
CA GLU A 66 -1.95 -5.63 -11.45
C GLU A 66 -1.72 -7.01 -10.84
N ARG A 67 -2.59 -7.40 -9.91
CA ARG A 67 -2.56 -8.71 -9.28
C ARG A 67 -3.93 -9.20 -8.84
N LYS A 68 -4.05 -10.52 -8.75
CA LYS A 68 -5.15 -11.18 -8.05
C LYS A 68 -4.79 -11.38 -6.59
N LEU A 69 -5.71 -11.03 -5.71
CA LEU A 69 -5.73 -11.30 -4.29
C LEU A 69 -6.70 -12.46 -4.01
N GLU A 70 -6.97 -12.73 -2.74
CA GLU A 70 -7.95 -13.74 -2.33
C GLU A 70 -9.34 -13.49 -2.92
N ASN A 71 -10.11 -14.57 -3.06
CA ASN A 71 -11.51 -14.51 -3.47
C ASN A 71 -11.70 -13.76 -4.82
N ASN A 72 -10.74 -13.93 -5.73
CA ASN A 72 -10.70 -13.29 -7.05
C ASN A 72 -10.79 -11.75 -7.01
N LEU A 73 -10.45 -11.12 -5.88
CA LEU A 73 -10.33 -9.67 -5.81
C LEU A 73 -9.12 -9.24 -6.62
N LYS A 74 -9.32 -8.32 -7.55
CA LYS A 74 -8.28 -7.80 -8.42
C LYS A 74 -7.83 -6.44 -7.88
N GLN A 75 -6.52 -6.26 -7.74
CA GLN A 75 -5.90 -4.99 -7.39
C GLN A 75 -5.10 -4.47 -8.58
N THR A 76 -5.36 -3.25 -9.00
CA THR A 76 -4.56 -2.51 -9.98
C THR A 76 -4.01 -1.25 -9.32
N VAL A 77 -2.73 -0.95 -9.52
CA VAL A 77 -2.08 0.19 -8.88
C VAL A 77 -1.60 1.19 -9.92
N TYR A 78 -1.91 2.46 -9.67
CA TYR A 78 -1.51 3.60 -10.50
C TYR A 78 -0.64 4.60 -9.73
N THR A 79 0.22 5.31 -10.46
CA THR A 79 0.88 6.55 -10.04
C THR A 79 0.28 7.71 -10.81
N ILE A 80 -0.16 8.74 -10.09
CA ILE A 80 -0.83 9.90 -10.65
C ILE A 80 -0.11 11.15 -10.14
N LEU A 81 0.43 11.94 -11.07
CA LEU A 81 1.05 13.23 -10.78
C LEU A 81 0.02 14.34 -11.02
N VAL A 82 -0.27 15.10 -9.97
CA VAL A 82 -1.22 16.22 -10.02
C VAL A 82 -0.43 17.51 -10.04
N ASN A 83 -0.48 18.24 -11.15
CA ASN A 83 0.18 19.53 -11.31
C ASN A 83 -0.80 20.66 -10.99
N PHE A 84 -0.44 21.56 -10.08
CA PHE A 84 -1.28 22.66 -9.62
C PHE A 84 -0.46 23.95 -9.50
N PRO A 85 -1.12 25.13 -9.59
CA PRO A 85 -0.43 26.41 -9.48
C PRO A 85 0.06 26.64 -8.04
N TYR A 86 1.20 27.31 -7.89
CA TYR A 86 1.75 27.75 -6.62
C TYR A 86 2.33 29.17 -6.79
N GLY A 87 1.47 30.18 -6.63
CA GLY A 87 1.81 31.56 -6.99
C GLY A 87 2.19 31.68 -8.47
N LYS A 88 3.43 32.09 -8.76
CA LYS A 88 3.98 32.20 -10.13
C LYS A 88 4.57 30.89 -10.67
N TYR A 89 4.68 29.86 -9.83
CA TYR A 89 5.29 28.57 -10.18
C TYR A 89 4.24 27.48 -10.29
N GLN A 90 4.65 26.31 -10.74
CA GLN A 90 3.87 25.08 -10.66
C GLN A 90 4.53 24.12 -9.67
N ARG A 91 3.70 23.35 -8.96
CA ARG A 91 4.14 22.23 -8.14
C ARG A 91 3.38 20.98 -8.56
N HIS A 92 3.96 19.83 -8.23
CA HIS A 92 3.31 18.55 -8.44
C HIS A 92 3.20 17.78 -7.12
N LYS A 93 2.15 16.98 -7.02
CA LYS A 93 1.98 15.94 -5.99
C LYS A 93 1.85 14.58 -6.64
N GLU A 94 2.47 13.59 -6.02
CA GLU A 94 2.38 12.21 -6.47
C GLU A 94 1.42 11.41 -5.59
N TYR A 95 0.39 10.86 -6.20
CA TYR A 95 -0.55 9.95 -5.58
C TYR A 95 -0.31 8.53 -6.09
N LYS A 96 -0.37 7.58 -5.17
CA LYS A 96 -0.54 6.18 -5.52
C LYS A 96 -2.01 5.82 -5.32
N VAL A 97 -2.60 5.17 -6.31
CA VAL A 97 -4.02 4.79 -6.29
C VAL A 97 -4.13 3.28 -6.49
N HIS A 98 -4.64 2.61 -5.47
CA HIS A 98 -4.95 1.20 -5.46
C HIS A 98 -6.43 1.04 -5.81
N MET A 99 -6.72 0.50 -6.99
CA MET A 99 -8.07 0.18 -7.43
C MET A 99 -8.37 -1.29 -7.18
N PHE A 100 -9.49 -1.55 -6.51
CA PHE A 100 -9.96 -2.89 -6.21
C PHE A 100 -11.21 -3.19 -7.04
N SER A 101 -11.20 -4.31 -7.76
CA SER A 101 -12.31 -4.73 -8.61
C SER A 101 -12.62 -6.21 -8.44
N LYS A 102 -13.88 -6.58 -8.67
CA LYS A 102 -14.34 -7.98 -8.64
C LYS A 102 -15.38 -8.15 -9.74
N ASN A 103 -15.23 -9.20 -10.56
CA ASN A 103 -16.09 -9.45 -11.73
C ASN A 103 -16.23 -8.19 -12.60
N ASP A 104 -15.09 -7.57 -12.93
CA ASP A 104 -14.96 -6.36 -13.76
C ASP A 104 -15.68 -5.10 -13.23
N SER A 105 -16.22 -5.15 -12.01
CA SER A 105 -16.78 -3.98 -11.33
C SER A 105 -15.81 -3.45 -10.28
N ILE A 106 -15.52 -2.14 -10.28
CA ILE A 106 -14.75 -1.49 -9.23
C ILE A 106 -15.55 -1.53 -7.93
N ILE A 107 -14.93 -2.03 -6.86
CA ILE A 107 -15.53 -2.08 -5.52
C ILE A 107 -14.92 -1.04 -4.58
N GLY A 108 -13.81 -0.41 -4.96
CA GLY A 108 -13.28 0.73 -4.25
C GLY A 108 -11.87 1.15 -4.67
N LEU A 109 -11.43 2.26 -4.07
CA LEU A 109 -10.12 2.87 -4.25
C LEU A 109 -9.49 3.18 -2.89
N ILE A 110 -8.18 3.04 -2.80
CA ILE A 110 -7.35 3.69 -1.79
C ILE A 110 -6.39 4.60 -2.53
N SER A 111 -6.40 5.88 -2.20
CA SER A 111 -5.47 6.87 -2.75
C SER A 111 -4.64 7.42 -1.61
N TYR A 112 -3.31 7.50 -1.78
CA TYR A 112 -2.47 8.17 -0.81
C TYR A 112 -1.38 9.02 -1.44
N HIS A 113 -1.03 10.11 -0.76
CA HIS A 113 0.06 10.99 -1.19
C HIS A 113 1.42 10.38 -0.79
N ALA A 114 2.28 10.14 -1.77
CA ALA A 114 3.52 9.38 -1.58
C ALA A 114 4.48 9.99 -0.53
N LYS A 115 4.47 11.33 -0.37
CA LYS A 115 5.39 12.03 0.55
C LYS A 115 4.82 12.19 1.97
N THR A 116 3.53 12.51 2.11
CA THR A 116 2.94 12.78 3.45
C THR A 116 2.22 11.58 4.04
N GLY A 117 1.92 10.56 3.22
CA GLY A 117 1.13 9.40 3.66
C GLY A 117 -0.32 9.72 3.97
N SER A 118 -0.84 10.89 3.56
CA SER A 118 -2.27 11.20 3.67
C SER A 118 -3.07 10.21 2.81
N VAL A 119 -4.06 9.55 3.42
CA VAL A 119 -4.83 8.45 2.81
C VAL A 119 -6.29 8.85 2.69
N ASN A 120 -6.86 8.61 1.52
CA ASN A 120 -8.29 8.63 1.29
C ASN A 120 -8.72 7.28 0.74
N SER A 121 -9.94 6.86 1.05
CA SER A 121 -10.46 5.59 0.57
C SER A 121 -11.96 5.65 0.37
N TYR A 122 -12.43 5.00 -0.69
CA TYR A 122 -13.83 4.98 -1.11
C TYR A 122 -14.21 3.56 -1.50
N PHE A 123 -15.27 3.01 -0.94
CA PHE A 123 -15.62 1.60 -1.12
C PHE A 123 -17.12 1.36 -1.18
N ASP A 124 -17.50 0.29 -1.87
CA ASP A 124 -18.73 -0.45 -1.62
C ASP A 124 -18.47 -1.30 -0.38
N TYR A 125 -18.87 -0.77 0.78
CA TYR A 125 -18.59 -1.43 2.06
C TYR A 125 -19.21 -2.83 2.13
N LYS A 126 -20.36 -3.08 1.50
CA LYS A 126 -20.97 -4.41 1.49
C LYS A 126 -20.06 -5.42 0.79
N LYS A 127 -19.53 -5.06 -0.38
CA LYS A 127 -18.59 -5.92 -1.13
C LYS A 127 -17.24 -6.07 -0.41
N LEU A 128 -16.74 -5.00 0.21
CA LEU A 128 -15.50 -5.04 0.99
C LEU A 128 -15.64 -5.94 2.22
N TYR A 129 -16.73 -5.83 3.00
CA TYR A 129 -16.98 -6.68 4.15
C TYR A 129 -17.04 -8.15 3.76
N ALA A 130 -17.76 -8.50 2.68
CA ALA A 130 -17.81 -9.87 2.20
C ALA A 130 -16.42 -10.42 1.81
N HIS A 131 -15.52 -9.59 1.29
CA HIS A 131 -14.13 -9.99 1.04
C HIS A 131 -13.35 -10.21 2.34
N ILE A 132 -13.47 -9.30 3.31
CA ILE A 132 -12.80 -9.38 4.61
C ILE A 132 -13.26 -10.60 5.41
N GLU A 133 -14.55 -10.93 5.39
CA GLU A 133 -15.10 -12.10 6.08
C GLU A 133 -14.49 -13.40 5.55
N LEU A 134 -14.42 -13.55 4.22
CA LEU A 134 -13.81 -14.73 3.60
C LEU A 134 -12.30 -14.83 3.89
N HIS A 135 -11.60 -13.70 3.95
CA HIS A 135 -10.21 -13.69 4.40
C HIS A 135 -10.10 -14.11 5.87
N ASN A 136 -10.93 -13.56 6.75
CA ASN A 136 -10.92 -13.88 8.16
C ASN A 136 -11.22 -15.36 8.45
N GLU A 137 -12.12 -15.97 7.68
CA GLU A 137 -12.41 -17.40 7.74
C GLU A 137 -11.20 -18.23 7.34
N LEU A 138 -10.57 -17.92 6.18
CA LEU A 138 -9.44 -18.67 5.67
C LEU A 138 -8.20 -18.57 6.57
N TYR A 139 -7.90 -17.36 7.05
CA TYR A 139 -6.68 -17.05 7.80
C TYR A 139 -6.84 -17.12 9.32
N GLU A 140 -8.05 -17.38 9.81
CA GLU A 140 -8.43 -17.32 11.22
C GLU A 140 -7.99 -15.99 11.85
N THR A 141 -8.51 -14.89 11.30
CA THR A 141 -8.25 -13.51 11.75
C THR A 141 -9.53 -12.79 12.14
N LYS A 142 -9.39 -11.59 12.71
CA LYS A 142 -10.50 -10.71 13.08
C LYS A 142 -10.28 -9.30 12.52
N PHE A 143 -9.82 -9.22 11.27
CA PHE A 143 -9.54 -7.95 10.64
C PHE A 143 -10.83 -7.20 10.28
N GLY A 144 -10.77 -5.88 10.37
CA GLY A 144 -11.79 -4.97 9.89
C GLY A 144 -11.34 -4.19 8.65
N VAL A 145 -12.18 -3.23 8.25
CA VAL A 145 -11.91 -2.34 7.11
C VAL A 145 -10.65 -1.50 7.33
N SER A 146 -10.41 -1.03 8.56
CA SER A 146 -9.21 -0.28 8.89
C SER A 146 -7.93 -1.09 8.66
N ASP A 147 -7.92 -2.38 9.04
CA ASP A 147 -6.78 -3.26 8.81
C ASP A 147 -6.50 -3.46 7.32
N PHE A 148 -7.56 -3.60 6.51
CA PHE A 148 -7.44 -3.69 5.06
C PHE A 148 -6.80 -2.43 4.48
N ILE A 149 -7.31 -1.25 4.84
CA ILE A 149 -6.77 0.04 4.37
C ILE A 149 -5.33 0.22 4.83
N ASP A 150 -5.04 -0.05 6.10
CA ASP A 150 -3.71 0.12 6.69
C ASP A 150 -2.64 -0.75 6.03
N GLN A 151 -3.02 -1.91 5.48
CA GLN A 151 -2.09 -2.80 4.79
C GLN A 151 -1.84 -2.41 3.32
N PHE A 152 -2.65 -1.50 2.77
CA PHE A 152 -2.53 -0.99 1.40
C PHE A 152 -2.30 0.53 1.30
N LYS A 153 -2.24 1.26 2.43
CA LYS A 153 -2.00 2.71 2.45
C LYS A 153 -0.58 3.13 2.09
N THR A 154 0.32 2.16 1.90
CA THR A 154 1.65 2.36 1.34
C THR A 154 1.99 1.19 0.41
N MET A 155 2.77 1.48 -0.64
CA MET A 155 3.37 0.45 -1.46
C MET A 155 4.46 -0.21 -0.63
N LYS A 156 4.30 -1.51 -0.40
CA LYS A 156 5.36 -2.36 0.11
C LYS A 156 6.08 -2.98 -1.07
N THR A 157 7.40 -3.05 -0.96
CA THR A 157 8.26 -3.76 -1.91
C THR A 157 8.82 -4.98 -1.20
N TYR A 158 8.75 -6.14 -1.85
CA TYR A 158 9.39 -7.36 -1.36
C TYR A 158 10.86 -7.40 -1.80
N GLY A 159 11.75 -7.53 -0.83
CA GLY A 159 13.19 -7.57 -1.03
C GLY A 159 13.93 -7.24 0.26
N PHE A 160 15.12 -7.79 0.43
CA PHE A 160 15.88 -7.68 1.69
C PHE A 160 16.90 -6.53 1.68
N HIS A 161 17.28 -6.06 0.49
CA HIS A 161 18.30 -5.02 0.31
C HIS A 161 17.93 -4.10 -0.86
N CYS A 162 16.98 -3.19 -0.61
CA CYS A 162 16.62 -2.14 -1.57
C CYS A 162 17.55 -0.95 -1.46
N GLY A 163 18.15 -0.54 -2.58
CA GLY A 163 19.05 0.63 -2.63
C GLY A 163 20.30 0.38 -3.47
N PHE A 164 21.17 1.40 -3.49
CA PHE A 164 22.41 1.43 -4.28
C PHE A 164 23.59 0.67 -3.63
N SER A 165 23.36 -0.06 -2.54
CA SER A 165 24.46 -0.66 -1.78
C SER A 165 24.89 -2.01 -2.38
N PRO A 166 26.21 -2.28 -2.57
CA PRO A 166 26.65 -3.32 -3.50
C PRO A 166 26.39 -4.75 -3.02
N ILE A 167 26.53 -5.04 -1.73
CA ILE A 167 26.22 -6.33 -1.08
C ILE A 167 26.26 -6.04 0.42
N MET A 168 25.27 -6.52 1.18
CA MET A 168 25.38 -6.61 2.63
C MET A 168 25.38 -8.08 3.04
N ASN A 169 26.44 -8.51 3.75
CA ASN A 169 26.52 -9.82 4.41
C ASN A 169 25.69 -9.87 5.71
N GLY A 170 24.60 -9.08 5.78
CA GLY A 170 23.77 -8.96 6.98
C GLY A 170 22.70 -10.05 7.05
N ALA A 171 22.21 -10.31 8.25
CA ALA A 171 21.04 -11.16 8.46
C ALA A 171 19.83 -10.59 7.69
N LEU A 172 18.99 -11.49 7.17
CA LEU A 172 17.75 -11.11 6.47
C LEU A 172 16.82 -10.40 7.45
N GLN A 173 16.30 -9.24 7.07
CA GLN A 173 15.37 -8.48 7.91
C GLN A 173 14.31 -7.72 7.09
N HIS A 174 13.20 -7.39 7.75
CA HIS A 174 12.18 -6.47 7.26
C HIS A 174 11.52 -5.74 8.44
N ASP A 175 11.21 -4.45 8.33
CA ASP A 175 10.60 -3.62 9.39
C ASP A 175 11.28 -3.86 10.78
N ASP A 176 12.62 -3.89 10.81
CA ASP A 176 13.48 -4.15 11.98
C ASP A 176 13.37 -5.55 12.62
N PHE A 177 12.68 -6.50 11.97
CA PHE A 177 12.61 -7.89 12.40
C PHE A 177 13.60 -8.77 11.64
N TYR A 178 14.60 -9.27 12.36
CA TYR A 178 15.58 -10.24 11.88
C TYR A 178 15.01 -11.65 11.79
N PHE A 179 15.26 -12.33 10.66
CA PHE A 179 14.64 -13.61 10.31
C PHE A 179 15.29 -14.80 11.00
N ASP A 180 16.49 -14.64 11.53
CA ASP A 180 17.23 -15.62 12.34
C ASP A 180 16.87 -15.55 13.84
N ASN A 181 16.00 -14.61 14.25
CA ASN A 181 15.59 -14.48 15.64
C ASN A 181 14.20 -15.08 15.89
N ILE A 182 14.16 -16.25 16.54
CA ILE A 182 12.91 -16.97 16.85
C ILE A 182 11.90 -16.14 17.65
N ARG A 183 12.34 -15.15 18.43
CA ARG A 183 11.43 -14.25 19.18
C ARG A 183 10.54 -13.42 18.26
N ASN A 184 10.97 -13.20 17.02
CA ASN A 184 10.21 -12.47 16.01
C ASN A 184 9.12 -13.31 15.32
N ALA A 185 9.05 -14.62 15.59
CA ALA A 185 8.11 -15.52 14.91
C ALA A 185 6.65 -15.06 15.01
N LYS A 186 6.23 -14.42 16.10
CA LYS A 186 4.89 -13.84 16.24
C LYS A 186 4.58 -12.78 15.17
N HIS A 187 5.56 -11.96 14.79
CA HIS A 187 5.42 -10.94 13.75
C HIS A 187 5.31 -11.59 12.37
N PHE A 188 6.13 -12.60 12.09
CA PHE A 188 6.10 -13.33 10.83
C PHE A 188 4.77 -14.08 10.62
N ARG A 189 4.22 -14.65 11.69
CA ARG A 189 2.86 -15.23 11.67
C ARG A 189 1.77 -14.20 11.40
N LYS A 190 1.91 -12.99 11.92
CA LYS A 190 0.99 -11.89 11.62
C LYS A 190 1.09 -11.48 10.14
N TRP A 191 2.30 -11.42 9.58
CA TRP A 191 2.50 -11.10 8.17
C TRP A 191 1.96 -12.20 7.23
N LEU A 192 2.16 -13.47 7.57
CA LEU A 192 1.59 -14.60 6.84
C LEU A 192 0.07 -14.47 6.66
N LYS A 193 -0.61 -13.90 7.66
CA LYS A 193 -2.07 -13.71 7.67
C LYS A 193 -2.55 -12.40 7.05
N SER A 194 -1.65 -11.51 6.62
CA SER A 194 -1.99 -10.19 6.07
C SER A 194 -2.78 -10.28 4.74
N PHE A 195 -3.51 -9.23 4.36
CA PHE A 195 -4.08 -9.05 3.02
C PHE A 195 -3.00 -8.72 1.98
N ASN A 196 -1.89 -8.12 2.41
CA ASN A 196 -0.83 -7.61 1.55
C ASN A 196 0.13 -8.75 1.12
N PRO A 197 0.20 -9.10 -0.18
CA PRO A 197 1.05 -10.19 -0.67
C PRO A 197 2.55 -10.02 -0.37
N GLU A 198 3.09 -8.80 -0.35
CA GLU A 198 4.50 -8.58 0.01
C GLU A 198 4.79 -8.95 1.47
N LEU A 199 3.89 -8.55 2.39
CA LEU A 199 3.97 -8.99 3.79
C LEU A 199 3.84 -10.50 3.90
N GLN A 200 2.88 -11.12 3.19
CA GLN A 200 2.74 -12.57 3.17
C GLN A 200 4.04 -13.26 2.71
N ALA A 201 4.70 -12.75 1.66
CA ALA A 201 5.97 -13.28 1.17
C ALA A 201 7.10 -13.16 2.21
N PHE A 202 7.21 -12.02 2.91
CA PHE A 202 8.14 -11.88 4.03
C PHE A 202 7.83 -12.87 5.16
N GLY A 203 6.56 -13.00 5.54
CA GLY A 203 6.12 -13.94 6.58
C GLY A 203 6.46 -15.39 6.24
N ILE A 204 6.22 -15.81 4.99
CA ILE A 204 6.59 -17.14 4.50
C ILE A 204 8.11 -17.34 4.60
N LYS A 205 8.89 -16.43 4.01
CA LYS A 205 10.35 -16.58 3.96
C LYS A 205 10.98 -16.63 5.36
N ALA A 206 10.49 -15.81 6.28
CA ALA A 206 10.95 -15.79 7.65
C ALA A 206 10.61 -17.07 8.42
N LEU A 207 9.37 -17.57 8.27
CA LEU A 207 8.94 -18.79 8.95
C LEU A 207 9.65 -20.04 8.42
N GLU A 208 9.86 -20.13 7.11
CA GLU A 208 10.64 -21.23 6.50
C GLU A 208 12.10 -21.18 6.97
N HIS A 209 12.70 -19.98 7.06
CA HIS A 209 14.06 -19.82 7.59
C HIS A 209 14.16 -20.29 9.05
N LEU A 210 13.21 -19.91 9.90
CA LEU A 210 13.17 -20.34 11.31
C LEU A 210 12.89 -21.84 11.46
N GLU A 211 12.04 -22.44 10.61
CA GLU A 211 11.81 -23.89 10.62
C GLU A 211 13.09 -24.66 10.26
N GLU A 212 13.80 -24.21 9.23
CA GLU A 212 15.02 -24.86 8.75
C GLU A 212 16.20 -24.71 9.73
N LYS A 213 16.47 -23.48 10.18
CA LYS A 213 17.67 -23.11 10.94
C LYS A 213 17.47 -23.21 12.45
N GLU A 214 16.38 -22.66 12.96
CA GLU A 214 16.08 -22.57 14.40
C GLU A 214 15.17 -23.70 14.90
N LYS A 215 14.79 -24.64 14.01
CA LYS A 215 13.91 -25.78 14.31
C LYS A 215 12.56 -25.37 14.90
N LEU A 216 12.07 -24.18 14.55
CA LEU A 216 10.74 -23.72 14.93
C LEU A 216 9.67 -24.57 14.23
N PRO A 217 8.82 -25.33 14.95
CA PRO A 217 7.78 -26.11 14.29
C PRO A 217 6.69 -25.19 13.72
N LEU A 218 6.36 -25.39 12.44
CA LEU A 218 5.18 -24.79 11.83
C LEU A 218 3.93 -25.63 12.12
N SER A 219 2.86 -24.97 12.54
CA SER A 219 1.55 -25.57 12.76
C SER A 219 0.92 -26.05 11.45
N PRO A 220 -0.07 -26.97 11.51
CA PRO A 220 -0.82 -27.40 10.33
C PRO A 220 -1.49 -26.24 9.58
N LEU A 221 -2.02 -25.25 10.30
CA LEU A 221 -2.62 -24.06 9.70
C LEU A 221 -1.57 -23.25 8.93
N GLU A 222 -0.40 -22.99 9.51
CA GLU A 222 0.68 -22.24 8.84
C GLU A 222 1.13 -22.93 7.57
N LYS A 223 1.33 -24.26 7.60
CA LYS A 223 1.68 -25.05 6.41
C LYS A 223 0.60 -24.96 5.33
N LYS A 224 -0.68 -25.04 5.72
CA LYS A 224 -1.82 -24.86 4.81
C LYS A 224 -1.81 -23.46 4.17
N LEU A 225 -1.62 -22.41 4.97
CA LEU A 225 -1.60 -21.02 4.49
C LEU A 225 -0.41 -20.74 3.57
N ILE A 226 0.79 -21.21 3.92
CA ILE A 226 1.99 -21.10 3.08
C ILE A 226 1.74 -21.77 1.72
N LYS A 227 1.23 -23.00 1.71
CA LYS A 227 0.89 -23.71 0.47
C LYS A 227 -0.15 -22.94 -0.35
N HIS A 228 -1.20 -22.44 0.30
CA HIS A 228 -2.25 -21.65 -0.35
C HIS A 228 -1.70 -20.41 -1.03
N ILE A 229 -0.92 -19.60 -0.30
CA ILE A 229 -0.31 -18.36 -0.83
C ILE A 229 0.66 -18.66 -1.97
N LYS A 230 1.49 -19.69 -1.83
CA LYS A 230 2.41 -20.14 -2.89
C LYS A 230 1.66 -20.58 -4.14
N THR A 231 0.53 -21.27 -3.99
CA THR A 231 -0.32 -21.71 -5.10
C THR A 231 -0.99 -20.53 -5.80
N ARG A 232 -1.47 -19.54 -5.03
CA ARG A 232 -2.06 -18.31 -5.58
C ARG A 232 -1.05 -17.52 -6.42
N ASN A 233 0.23 -17.53 -6.00
CA ASN A 233 1.38 -16.95 -6.71
C ASN A 233 1.10 -15.54 -7.26
N SER A 234 0.60 -14.64 -6.40
CA SER A 234 0.28 -13.27 -6.77
C SER A 234 1.53 -12.52 -7.23
N THR A 235 1.34 -11.60 -8.18
CA THR A 235 2.37 -10.61 -8.52
C THR A 235 2.72 -9.78 -7.28
N LEU A 236 4.02 -9.68 -6.99
CA LEU A 236 4.59 -8.83 -5.96
C LEU A 236 5.32 -7.67 -6.62
N LEU A 237 5.42 -6.53 -5.93
CA LEU A 237 6.39 -5.51 -6.27
C LEU A 237 7.75 -5.94 -5.70
N ILE A 238 8.64 -6.45 -6.55
CA ILE A 238 9.95 -6.97 -6.15
C ILE A 238 11.01 -5.87 -6.26
N CYS A 239 11.90 -5.84 -5.28
CA CYS A 239 13.06 -4.98 -5.29
C CYS A 239 14.18 -5.52 -6.17
N GLY A 240 14.56 -4.78 -7.20
CA GLY A 240 15.68 -5.05 -8.09
C GLY A 240 16.95 -4.26 -7.76
N GLY A 241 17.11 -3.80 -6.52
CA GLY A 241 18.16 -2.86 -6.13
C GLY A 241 17.66 -1.41 -6.25
N CYS A 242 18.04 -0.72 -7.32
CA CYS A 242 17.69 0.70 -7.54
C CYS A 242 16.24 0.91 -8.00
N VAL A 243 15.63 -0.10 -8.61
CA VAL A 243 14.28 -0.04 -9.15
C VAL A 243 13.46 -1.23 -8.63
N SER A 244 12.16 -1.04 -8.48
CA SER A 244 11.24 -2.12 -8.17
C SER A 244 10.42 -2.50 -9.40
N PHE A 245 10.13 -3.79 -9.58
CA PHE A 245 9.36 -4.27 -10.73
C PHE A 245 8.37 -5.36 -10.30
N PRO A 246 7.21 -5.45 -10.97
CA PRO A 246 6.23 -6.48 -10.68
C PRO A 246 6.68 -7.84 -11.19
N ARG A 247 6.64 -8.87 -10.33
CA ARG A 247 6.95 -10.26 -10.71
C ARG A 247 6.31 -11.25 -9.73
N ARG A 248 6.01 -12.45 -10.21
CA ARG A 248 5.59 -13.59 -9.38
C ARG A 248 6.80 -14.28 -8.76
N LEU A 249 6.69 -14.71 -7.51
CA LEU A 249 7.83 -15.22 -6.75
C LEU A 249 8.10 -16.72 -6.99
N TYR A 250 7.07 -17.50 -7.31
CA TYR A 250 7.13 -18.97 -7.37
C TYR A 250 7.01 -19.52 -8.80
N ASP A 251 7.43 -18.73 -9.79
CA ASP A 251 7.59 -19.13 -11.19
C ASP A 251 8.97 -19.77 -11.44
#